data_AF-A0A255ZDJ5-F1
#
_entry.id   AF-A0A255ZDJ5-F1
#
_cell.length_a   1.000
_cell.length_b   1.000
_cell.length_c   1.000
_cell.angle_alpha   90.00
_cell.angle_beta   90.00
_cell.angle_gamma   90.00
#
_symmetry.space_group_name_H-M   'P 1'
#
loop_
_entity.id
_entity.type
_entity.pdbx_description
1 polymer ?
#
loop_
_entity_poly.entity_id
_entity_poly.type
_entity_poly.pdbx_seq_one_letter_code
_entity_poly.pdbx_strand_id
1 'polypeptide(L)'
;MKLHLALILLVVNALAVAQIQERPADFKKIKFVYETKSNYKIENQHVYADTALFREDFPNLRWLAQLKPDGGFDYFVPIASLNAKELTKLKGILYHENQMYTGEYDKEKDKTVFQVVRDDKATKKIFNEVFHDTYHYFSYKIVINYKKGTYNTYFPSVSYENSIGENTYNVVFQNDTVGVFKKTILKKPAKGIVVLNKILDPKIMPEELFSNAAYGVEVVRNLGSTTVLKSVVYIN
;
A
#
# COMPACT_ATOMS: atom_id res chain seq x y z
N MET A 1 -55.95 -0.81 1.37
CA MET A 1 -55.21 -0.95 2.64
C MET A 1 -53.78 -0.51 2.37
N LYS A 2 -53.43 0.71 2.80
CA LYS A 2 -52.11 1.33 2.58
C LYS A 2 -51.19 0.85 3.70
N LEU A 3 -50.16 0.09 3.38
CA LEU A 3 -49.15 -0.33 4.36
C LEU A 3 -47.79 0.28 3.98
N HIS A 4 -47.49 1.33 4.74
CA HIS A 4 -46.20 1.88 5.18
C HIS A 4 -44.92 1.65 4.36
N LEU A 5 -44.54 2.76 3.72
CA LEU A 5 -43.23 3.39 3.74
C LEU A 5 -42.38 3.04 4.98
N ALA A 6 -41.33 2.23 4.79
CA ALA A 6 -40.11 2.12 5.59
C ALA A 6 -39.13 1.29 4.73
N LEU A 7 -37.87 1.61 4.49
CA LEU A 7 -36.92 2.45 5.18
C LEU A 7 -35.89 2.90 4.12
N ILE A 8 -35.53 4.17 4.22
CA ILE A 8 -34.53 4.89 3.46
C ILE A 8 -33.15 4.20 3.55
N LEU A 9 -32.39 4.34 2.46
CA LEU A 9 -30.94 4.25 2.33
C LEU A 9 -30.17 4.10 3.66
N LEU A 10 -29.35 3.06 3.79
CA LEU A 10 -27.99 3.14 4.34
C LEU A 10 -27.31 1.77 4.30
N VAL A 11 -26.92 1.35 3.09
CA VAL A 11 -25.68 0.58 2.94
C VAL A 11 -24.80 1.37 1.98
N VAL A 12 -24.47 2.60 2.40
CA VAL A 12 -23.19 3.18 2.00
C VAL A 12 -22.18 2.29 2.71
N ASN A 13 -21.68 1.26 2.00
CA ASN A 13 -20.43 0.66 2.36
C ASN A 13 -19.46 1.83 2.58
N ALA A 14 -18.99 1.96 3.82
CA ALA A 14 -17.95 2.89 4.21
C ALA A 14 -16.64 2.51 3.52
N LEU A 15 -16.61 2.62 2.19
CA LEU A 15 -15.42 3.05 1.50
C LEU A 15 -15.16 4.43 2.09
N ALA A 16 -14.10 4.55 2.88
CA ALA A 16 -13.51 5.84 3.18
C ALA A 16 -13.37 6.56 1.83
N VAL A 17 -14.32 7.44 1.53
CA VAL A 17 -14.26 8.25 0.32
C VAL A 17 -12.99 9.03 0.47
N ALA A 18 -12.02 8.76 -0.39
CA ALA A 18 -10.76 9.46 -0.33
C ALA A 18 -11.09 10.95 -0.38
N GLN A 19 -10.71 11.68 0.67
CA GLN A 19 -10.90 13.13 0.71
C GLN A 19 -9.83 13.73 -0.17
N ILE A 20 -10.10 13.76 -1.48
CA ILE A 20 -9.21 14.29 -2.49
C ILE A 20 -9.73 15.68 -2.85
N GLN A 21 -9.03 16.71 -2.38
CA GLN A 21 -9.26 18.07 -2.82
C GLN A 21 -8.67 18.27 -4.22
N GLU A 22 -9.34 19.03 -5.09
CA GLU A 22 -8.75 19.47 -6.36
C GLU A 22 -7.56 20.40 -6.11
N ARG A 23 -6.55 20.34 -6.98
CA ARG A 23 -5.33 21.13 -6.90
C ARG A 23 -5.61 22.63 -7.11
N PRO A 24 -5.41 23.51 -6.10
CA PRO A 24 -5.43 24.95 -6.32
C PRO A 24 -4.13 25.43 -6.97
N ALA A 25 -4.15 26.61 -7.60
CA ALA A 25 -2.99 27.14 -8.33
C ALA A 25 -1.83 27.58 -7.39
N ASP A 26 -2.17 28.04 -6.19
CA ASP A 26 -1.30 28.80 -5.29
C ASP A 26 -0.91 28.06 -4.00
N PHE A 27 -1.07 26.74 -3.94
CA PHE A 27 -0.65 25.97 -2.76
C PHE A 27 0.83 26.15 -2.42
N LYS A 28 1.13 26.21 -1.12
CA LYS A 28 2.49 26.16 -0.57
C LYS A 28 2.87 24.74 -0.16
N LYS A 29 1.90 23.98 0.34
CA LYS A 29 2.11 22.61 0.79
C LYS A 29 1.01 21.66 0.36
N ILE A 30 1.35 20.38 0.29
CA ILE A 30 0.40 19.28 0.10
C ILE A 30 0.58 18.30 1.24
N LYS A 31 -0.48 17.95 1.94
CA LYS A 31 -0.50 16.81 2.86
C LYS A 31 -1.27 15.67 2.24
N PHE A 32 -0.72 14.46 2.28
CA PHE A 32 -1.37 13.29 1.71
C PHE A 32 -1.07 12.04 2.51
N VAL A 33 -1.97 11.06 2.45
CA VAL A 33 -1.83 9.80 3.20
C VAL A 33 -1.97 8.63 2.26
N TYR A 34 -1.01 7.72 2.28
CA TYR A 34 -1.13 6.39 1.67
C TYR A 34 -1.26 5.31 2.74
N GLU A 35 -1.96 4.26 2.39
CA GLU A 35 -1.98 3.01 3.14
C GLU A 35 -1.52 1.87 2.22
N THR A 36 -0.54 1.11 2.69
CA THR A 36 -0.10 -0.13 2.06
C THR A 36 -0.65 -1.31 2.87
N LYS A 37 -1.21 -2.29 2.16
CA LYS A 37 -1.59 -3.58 2.72
C LYS A 37 -0.95 -4.70 1.92
N SER A 38 -0.54 -5.75 2.61
CA SER A 38 -0.26 -7.04 2.00
C SER A 38 -1.50 -7.55 1.28
N ASN A 39 -1.27 -8.27 0.18
CA ASN A 39 -2.32 -8.97 -0.55
C ASN A 39 -2.70 -10.31 0.10
N TYR A 40 -2.07 -10.70 1.23
CA TYR A 40 -2.57 -11.75 2.11
C TYR A 40 -3.76 -11.23 2.94
N LYS A 41 -4.81 -12.05 3.05
CA LYS A 41 -5.93 -11.83 3.97
C LYS A 41 -5.96 -12.94 5.01
N ILE A 42 -6.20 -12.57 6.26
CA ILE A 42 -6.31 -13.51 7.38
C ILE A 42 -7.72 -13.45 7.92
N GLU A 43 -8.49 -14.52 7.71
CA GLU A 43 -9.89 -14.59 8.11
C GLU A 43 -10.21 -16.01 8.59
N ASN A 44 -10.96 -16.13 9.69
CA ASN A 44 -11.44 -17.42 10.21
C ASN A 44 -10.36 -18.50 10.32
N GLN A 45 -9.17 -18.18 10.83
CA GLN A 45 -8.02 -19.11 10.95
C GLN A 45 -7.45 -19.62 9.61
N HIS A 46 -7.71 -18.91 8.50
CA HIS A 46 -7.18 -19.21 7.19
C HIS A 46 -6.43 -18.02 6.60
N VAL A 47 -5.41 -18.33 5.81
CA VAL A 47 -4.64 -17.38 4.99
C VAL A 47 -5.17 -17.46 3.56
N TYR A 48 -5.62 -16.35 3.00
CA TYR A 48 -6.08 -16.25 1.62
C TYR A 48 -5.15 -15.36 0.80
N ALA A 49 -4.88 -15.76 -0.44
CA ALA A 49 -4.11 -14.98 -1.40
C ALA A 49 -4.27 -15.53 -2.82
N ASP A 50 -3.75 -14.79 -3.81
CA ASP A 50 -3.52 -15.33 -5.15
C ASP A 50 -2.51 -16.49 -5.10
N THR A 51 -2.75 -17.54 -5.88
CA THR A 51 -1.84 -18.70 -5.94
C THR A 51 -0.43 -18.34 -6.41
N ALA A 52 -0.27 -17.31 -7.25
CA ALA A 52 1.04 -16.82 -7.64
C ALA A 52 1.80 -16.25 -6.44
N LEU A 53 1.11 -15.54 -5.54
CA LEU A 53 1.70 -15.02 -4.30
C LEU A 53 2.12 -16.17 -3.36
N PHE A 54 1.26 -17.18 -3.19
CA PHE A 54 1.62 -18.39 -2.43
C PHE A 54 2.85 -19.09 -3.02
N ARG A 55 2.93 -19.25 -4.35
CA ARG A 55 4.10 -19.89 -4.99
C ARG A 55 5.38 -19.09 -4.83
N GLU A 56 5.29 -17.76 -4.86
CA GLU A 56 6.46 -16.90 -4.70
C GLU A 56 7.02 -16.96 -3.28
N ASP A 57 6.15 -16.89 -2.27
CA ASP A 57 6.58 -16.84 -0.88
C ASP A 57 6.74 -18.19 -0.21
N PHE A 58 5.88 -19.15 -0.56
CA PHE A 58 5.75 -20.45 0.07
C PHE A 58 5.73 -21.55 -1.00
N PRO A 59 6.84 -21.76 -1.76
CA PRO A 59 6.85 -22.59 -2.96
C PRO A 59 6.45 -24.06 -2.73
N ASN A 60 6.58 -24.55 -1.49
CA ASN A 60 6.26 -25.93 -1.11
C ASN A 60 4.89 -26.06 -0.43
N LEU A 61 4.19 -24.95 -0.18
CA LEU A 61 2.92 -24.95 0.52
C LEU A 61 1.80 -25.33 -0.44
N ARG A 62 0.97 -26.28 -0.02
CA ARG A 62 -0.25 -26.63 -0.74
C ARG A 62 -1.40 -25.75 -0.24
N TRP A 63 -2.24 -25.29 -1.15
CA TRP A 63 -3.44 -24.52 -0.84
C TRP A 63 -4.69 -25.30 -1.24
N LEU A 64 -5.78 -24.98 -0.56
CA LEU A 64 -7.13 -25.44 -0.86
C LEU A 64 -7.84 -24.40 -1.72
N ALA A 65 -8.89 -24.82 -2.41
CA ALA A 65 -9.73 -23.95 -3.22
C ALA A 65 -11.19 -24.04 -2.73
N GLN A 66 -11.85 -22.90 -2.62
CA GLN A 66 -13.26 -22.79 -2.28
C GLN A 66 -14.00 -22.09 -3.42
N LEU A 67 -15.02 -22.75 -3.96
CA LEU A 67 -15.87 -22.18 -5.00
C LEU A 67 -16.72 -21.04 -4.43
N LYS A 68 -16.75 -19.92 -5.13
CA LYS A 68 -17.57 -18.75 -4.83
C LYS A 68 -18.93 -18.83 -5.53
N PRO A 69 -19.95 -18.10 -5.03
CA PRO A 69 -21.24 -17.99 -5.70
C PRO A 69 -21.20 -17.46 -7.13
N ASP A 70 -20.18 -16.66 -7.47
CA ASP A 70 -19.97 -16.09 -8.81
C ASP A 70 -19.23 -17.03 -9.78
N GLY A 71 -18.91 -18.25 -9.34
CA GLY A 71 -18.15 -19.23 -10.13
C GLY A 71 -16.63 -19.08 -10.06
N GLY A 72 -16.12 -18.08 -9.33
CA GLY A 72 -14.69 -17.94 -9.04
C GLY A 72 -14.22 -18.88 -7.93
N PHE A 73 -12.92 -18.89 -7.66
CA PHE A 73 -12.34 -19.61 -6.51
C PHE A 73 -11.60 -18.65 -5.59
N ASP A 74 -11.76 -18.85 -4.27
CA ASP A 74 -10.79 -18.39 -3.27
C ASP A 74 -9.80 -19.49 -2.98
N TYR A 75 -8.52 -19.14 -2.90
CA TYR A 75 -7.46 -20.06 -2.52
C TYR A 75 -6.98 -19.75 -1.12
N PHE A 76 -6.81 -20.78 -0.30
CA PHE A 76 -6.50 -20.59 1.10
C PHE A 76 -5.66 -21.70 1.72
N VAL A 77 -5.04 -21.37 2.85
CA VAL A 77 -4.24 -22.29 3.66
C VAL A 77 -4.69 -22.15 5.13
N PRO A 78 -5.11 -23.24 5.81
CA PRO A 78 -5.36 -23.20 7.24
C PRO A 78 -4.10 -22.82 8.02
N ILE A 79 -4.19 -21.88 8.95
CA ILE A 79 -3.02 -21.41 9.72
C ILE A 79 -2.36 -22.54 10.51
N ALA A 80 -3.16 -23.47 11.04
CA ALA A 80 -2.69 -24.65 11.74
C ALA A 80 -1.84 -25.61 10.86
N SER A 81 -1.90 -25.46 9.54
CA SER A 81 -1.10 -26.28 8.61
C SER A 81 0.28 -25.67 8.31
N LEU A 82 0.52 -24.41 8.70
CA LEU A 82 1.81 -23.76 8.52
C LEU A 82 2.81 -24.26 9.55
N ASN A 83 4.02 -24.60 9.10
CA ASN A 83 5.11 -24.85 10.04
C ASN A 83 5.62 -23.53 10.66
N ALA A 84 6.44 -23.64 11.72
CA ALA A 84 6.95 -22.48 12.44
C ALA A 84 7.66 -21.46 11.53
N LYS A 85 8.46 -21.92 10.56
CA LYS A 85 9.19 -21.04 9.63
C LYS A 85 8.23 -20.30 8.69
N GLU A 86 7.22 -20.97 8.17
CA GLU A 86 6.20 -20.38 7.30
C GLU A 86 5.35 -19.36 8.06
N LEU A 87 4.95 -19.69 9.29
CA LEU A 87 4.21 -18.78 10.15
C LEU A 87 5.03 -17.54 10.50
N THR A 88 6.31 -17.69 10.87
CA THR A 88 7.22 -16.56 11.09
C THR A 88 7.37 -15.70 9.84
N LYS A 89 7.50 -16.31 8.67
CA LYS A 89 7.58 -15.56 7.40
C LYS A 89 6.28 -14.79 7.12
N LEU A 90 5.11 -15.41 7.29
CA LEU A 90 3.81 -14.75 7.11
C LEU A 90 3.64 -13.55 8.06
N LYS A 91 3.97 -13.74 9.34
CA LYS A 91 3.98 -12.65 10.34
C LYS A 91 4.88 -11.51 9.88
N GLY A 92 6.10 -11.83 9.43
CA GLY A 92 7.03 -10.86 8.88
C GLY A 92 6.46 -10.08 7.70
N ILE A 93 5.85 -10.76 6.73
CA ILE A 93 5.22 -10.11 5.57
C ILE A 93 4.13 -9.15 6.03
N LEU A 94 3.18 -9.61 6.84
CA LEU A 94 2.08 -8.76 7.33
C LEU A 94 2.60 -7.55 8.10
N TYR A 95 3.61 -7.75 8.95
CA TYR A 95 4.23 -6.68 9.72
C TYR A 95 4.95 -5.64 8.86
N HIS A 96 5.69 -6.10 7.84
CA HIS A 96 6.51 -5.22 7.01
C HIS A 96 5.72 -4.56 5.86
N GLU A 97 4.67 -5.17 5.33
CA GLU A 97 3.89 -4.60 4.22
C GLU A 97 2.75 -3.69 4.70
N ASN A 98 2.18 -3.94 5.88
CA ASN A 98 1.02 -3.18 6.36
C ASN A 98 1.47 -1.88 7.04
N GLN A 99 1.52 -0.81 6.25
CA GLN A 99 2.07 0.48 6.66
C GLN A 99 1.18 1.65 6.27
N MET A 100 1.30 2.74 7.01
CA MET A 100 0.71 4.02 6.65
C MET A 100 1.81 5.05 6.44
N TYR A 101 1.69 5.82 5.35
CA TYR A 101 2.61 6.87 4.96
C TYR A 101 1.88 8.20 5.02
N THR A 102 2.33 9.10 5.89
CA THR A 102 1.85 10.49 5.93
C THR A 102 2.89 11.39 5.29
N GLY A 103 2.61 11.87 4.08
CA GLY A 103 3.48 12.74 3.30
C GLY A 103 3.13 14.22 3.45
N GLU A 104 4.14 15.07 3.52
CA GLU A 104 4.03 16.53 3.33
C GLU A 104 5.02 16.96 2.24
N TYR A 105 4.49 17.52 1.14
CA TYR A 105 5.29 18.22 0.14
C TYR A 105 5.30 19.72 0.43
N ASP A 106 6.48 20.32 0.40
CA ASP A 106 6.72 21.76 0.54
C ASP A 106 7.25 22.30 -0.79
N LYS A 107 6.46 23.17 -1.45
CA LYS A 107 6.72 23.69 -2.80
C LYS A 107 7.94 24.62 -2.84
N GLU A 108 8.13 25.43 -1.81
CA GLU A 108 9.26 26.37 -1.72
C GLU A 108 10.59 25.61 -1.59
N LYS A 109 10.59 24.54 -0.79
CA LYS A 109 11.77 23.71 -0.56
C LYS A 109 11.97 22.63 -1.62
N ASP A 110 10.98 22.42 -2.48
CA ASP A 110 10.85 21.29 -3.40
C ASP A 110 11.26 19.97 -2.74
N LYS A 111 10.54 19.63 -1.67
CA LYS A 111 10.87 18.51 -0.78
C LYS A 111 9.62 17.82 -0.26
N THR A 112 9.61 16.49 -0.29
CA THR A 112 8.61 15.67 0.40
C THR A 112 9.20 15.05 1.66
N VAL A 113 8.46 15.08 2.77
CA VAL A 113 8.80 14.36 4.01
C VAL A 113 7.67 13.39 4.31
N PHE A 114 8.02 12.12 4.49
CA PHE A 114 7.10 11.09 4.95
C PHE A 114 7.37 10.71 6.39
N GLN A 115 6.32 10.61 7.18
CA GLN A 115 6.31 9.79 8.37
C GLN A 115 5.66 8.45 8.03
N VAL A 116 6.42 7.37 8.22
CA VAL A 116 5.92 6.00 7.99
C VAL A 116 5.70 5.32 9.33
N VAL A 117 4.56 4.65 9.47
CA VAL A 117 4.19 3.93 10.70
C VAL A 117 3.63 2.54 10.38
N ARG A 118 4.06 1.57 11.19
CA ARG A 118 3.49 0.22 11.27
C ARG A 118 2.59 0.19 12.49
N ASP A 119 1.34 0.56 12.30
CA ASP A 119 0.36 0.64 13.40
C ASP A 119 -1.05 0.19 12.99
N ASP A 120 -1.14 -0.76 12.06
CA ASP A 120 -2.42 -1.17 11.51
C ASP A 120 -3.29 -1.91 12.53
N LYS A 121 -4.50 -1.40 12.78
CA LYS A 121 -5.45 -1.97 13.75
C LYS A 121 -5.87 -3.39 13.39
N ALA A 122 -6.12 -3.67 12.12
CA ALA A 122 -6.53 -5.00 11.68
C ALA A 122 -5.40 -6.02 11.86
N THR A 123 -4.17 -5.65 11.51
CA THR A 123 -2.98 -6.49 11.68
C THR A 123 -2.69 -6.74 13.15
N LYS A 124 -2.79 -5.72 14.01
CA LYS A 124 -2.66 -5.90 15.47
C LYS A 124 -3.66 -6.94 16.00
N LYS A 125 -4.92 -6.86 15.55
CA LYS A 125 -5.95 -7.82 15.92
C LYS A 125 -5.59 -9.24 15.48
N ILE A 126 -5.10 -9.41 14.25
CA ILE A 126 -4.62 -10.70 13.73
C ILE A 126 -3.48 -11.24 14.60
N PHE A 127 -2.48 -10.42 14.92
CA PHE A 127 -1.35 -10.86 15.77
C PHE A 127 -1.83 -11.36 17.13
N ASN A 128 -2.71 -10.61 17.78
CA ASN A 128 -3.18 -10.95 19.13
C ASN A 128 -4.13 -12.18 19.12
N GLU A 129 -5.13 -12.19 18.24
CA GLU A 129 -6.23 -13.16 18.28
C GLU A 129 -5.94 -14.44 17.49
N VAL A 130 -5.19 -14.33 16.40
CA VAL A 130 -4.95 -15.46 15.48
C VAL A 130 -3.59 -16.07 15.73
N PHE A 131 -2.56 -15.23 15.88
CA PHE A 131 -1.20 -15.70 16.06
C PHE A 131 -0.72 -15.80 17.51
N HIS A 132 -1.53 -15.30 18.45
CA HIS A 132 -1.21 -15.20 19.87
C HIS A 132 0.17 -14.57 20.12
N ASP A 133 0.45 -13.49 19.40
CA ASP A 133 1.74 -12.81 19.37
C ASP A 133 1.58 -11.30 19.58
N THR A 134 2.64 -10.63 20.00
CA THR A 134 2.64 -9.19 20.22
C THR A 134 2.95 -8.46 18.92
N TYR A 135 2.09 -7.50 18.56
CA TYR A 135 2.37 -6.56 17.49
C TYR A 135 3.12 -5.34 18.05
N HIS A 136 4.31 -5.06 17.51
CA HIS A 136 5.13 -3.93 17.96
C HIS A 136 4.90 -2.69 17.10
N TYR A 137 4.77 -1.53 17.72
CA TYR A 137 4.80 -0.26 16.99
C TYR A 137 6.18 -0.02 16.40
N PHE A 138 6.23 0.47 15.16
CA PHE A 138 7.47 0.93 14.54
C PHE A 138 7.22 2.13 13.65
N SER A 139 8.15 3.07 13.63
CA SER A 139 8.08 4.26 12.81
C SER A 139 9.45 4.69 12.30
N TYR A 140 9.45 5.32 11.13
CA TYR A 140 10.64 5.84 10.49
C TYR A 140 10.27 6.98 9.54
N LYS A 141 11.26 7.73 9.08
CA LYS A 141 11.06 8.92 8.25
C LYS A 141 11.74 8.76 6.90
N ILE A 142 11.07 9.18 5.83
CA ILE A 142 11.68 9.32 4.50
C ILE A 142 11.71 10.79 4.12
N VAL A 143 12.78 11.26 3.51
CA VAL A 143 12.92 12.64 3.00
C VAL A 143 13.41 12.61 1.57
N ILE A 144 12.61 13.18 0.66
CA ILE A 144 12.90 13.26 -0.77
C ILE A 144 13.15 14.73 -1.10
N ASN A 145 14.39 15.06 -1.46
CA ASN A 145 14.78 16.41 -1.83
C ASN A 145 14.98 16.46 -3.35
N TYR A 146 13.98 16.95 -4.07
CA TYR A 146 14.00 16.95 -5.53
C TYR A 146 15.04 17.93 -6.08
N LYS A 147 15.20 19.10 -5.43
CA LYS A 147 16.21 20.09 -5.80
C LYS A 147 17.65 19.54 -5.68
N LYS A 148 17.91 18.73 -4.66
CA LYS A 148 19.23 18.09 -4.44
C LYS A 148 19.38 16.73 -5.12
N GLY A 149 18.30 16.14 -5.63
CA GLY A 149 18.32 14.81 -6.20
C GLY A 149 18.55 13.68 -5.18
N THR A 150 18.21 13.88 -3.91
CA THR A 150 18.51 12.91 -2.83
C THR A 150 17.26 12.27 -2.22
N TYR A 151 17.40 11.00 -1.81
CA TYR A 151 16.41 10.19 -1.14
C TYR A 151 17.00 9.64 0.16
N ASN A 152 16.48 10.08 1.29
CA ASN A 152 16.99 9.72 2.61
C ASN A 152 15.97 8.93 3.40
N THR A 153 16.40 7.80 3.99
CA THR A 153 15.59 7.02 4.92
C THR A 153 16.23 7.03 6.30
N TYR A 154 15.47 7.42 7.32
CA TYR A 154 15.91 7.52 8.70
C TYR A 154 15.12 6.54 9.56
N PHE A 155 15.74 5.41 9.86
CA PHE A 155 15.26 4.48 10.88
C PHE A 155 15.73 4.93 12.28
N PRO A 156 15.14 4.40 13.38
CA PRO A 156 15.52 4.80 14.73
C PRO A 156 17.02 4.66 15.06
N SER A 157 17.70 3.68 14.46
CA SER A 157 19.10 3.35 14.76
C SER A 157 20.07 3.57 13.60
N VAL A 158 19.58 3.84 12.39
CA VAL A 158 20.40 3.92 11.18
C VAL A 158 19.75 4.81 10.12
N SER A 159 20.57 5.47 9.31
CA SER A 159 20.12 6.25 8.16
C SER A 159 20.80 5.82 6.88
N TYR A 160 20.07 5.92 5.77
CA TYR A 160 20.58 5.64 4.42
C TYR A 160 20.30 6.84 3.53
N GLU A 161 21.28 7.21 2.72
CA GLU A 161 21.17 8.24 1.69
C GLU A 161 21.43 7.59 0.33
N ASN A 162 20.54 7.83 -0.63
CA ASN A 162 20.69 7.39 -2.01
C ASN A 162 20.34 8.55 -2.95
N SER A 163 20.74 8.43 -4.22
CA SER A 163 20.23 9.33 -5.24
C SER A 163 18.77 9.01 -5.60
N ILE A 164 18.02 10.01 -6.06
CA ILE A 164 16.67 9.79 -6.61
C ILE A 164 16.75 8.85 -7.83
N GLY A 165 17.75 9.03 -8.71
CA GLY A 165 17.90 8.22 -9.93
C GLY A 165 17.96 6.71 -9.65
N GLU A 166 18.69 6.31 -8.61
CA GLU A 166 18.79 4.89 -8.18
C GLU A 166 17.48 4.31 -7.66
N ASN A 167 16.53 5.16 -7.23
CA ASN A 167 15.27 4.76 -6.61
C ASN A 167 14.04 5.10 -7.45
N THR A 168 14.24 5.44 -8.73
CA THR A 168 13.13 5.74 -9.64
C THR A 168 12.75 4.55 -10.52
N TYR A 169 11.45 4.42 -10.74
CA TYR A 169 10.86 3.45 -11.63
C TYR A 169 10.36 4.14 -12.90
N ASN A 170 10.74 3.59 -14.05
CA ASN A 170 10.12 3.96 -15.32
C ASN A 170 8.82 3.18 -15.52
N VAL A 171 7.78 3.92 -15.88
CA VAL A 171 6.45 3.37 -16.15
C VAL A 171 6.24 3.23 -17.65
N VAL A 172 5.79 2.06 -18.09
CA VAL A 172 5.27 1.83 -19.44
C VAL A 172 3.76 2.02 -19.39
N PHE A 173 3.30 3.16 -19.89
CA PHE A 173 1.89 3.54 -19.86
C PHE A 173 1.07 2.77 -20.90
N GLN A 174 -0.06 2.22 -20.46
CA GLN A 174 -1.08 1.62 -21.32
C GLN A 174 -2.11 2.67 -21.76
N ASN A 175 -2.30 3.69 -20.93
CA ASN A 175 -3.06 4.90 -21.21
C ASN A 175 -2.54 6.04 -20.30
N ASP A 176 -3.16 7.21 -20.35
CA ASP A 176 -2.72 8.41 -19.60
C ASP A 176 -2.63 8.24 -18.07
N THR A 177 -3.35 7.27 -17.50
CA THR A 177 -3.47 7.10 -16.05
C THR A 177 -3.09 5.71 -15.56
N VAL A 178 -2.89 4.74 -16.43
CA VAL A 178 -2.56 3.37 -16.03
C VAL A 178 -1.29 2.93 -16.74
N GLY A 179 -0.34 2.44 -15.96
CA GLY A 179 0.91 1.92 -16.48
C GLY A 179 1.46 0.76 -15.67
N VAL A 180 2.48 0.12 -16.22
CA VAL A 180 3.19 -0.98 -15.58
C VAL A 180 4.64 -0.60 -15.37
N PHE A 181 5.22 -1.01 -14.26
CA PHE A 181 6.63 -0.80 -13.94
C PHE A 181 7.29 -2.11 -13.51
N LYS A 182 8.61 -2.15 -13.60
CA LYS A 182 9.42 -3.26 -13.11
C LYS A 182 10.20 -2.79 -11.89
N LYS A 183 10.20 -3.59 -10.83
CA LYS A 183 11.07 -3.41 -9.67
C LYS A 183 11.86 -4.67 -9.40
N THR A 184 13.00 -4.56 -8.73
CA THR A 184 13.79 -5.73 -8.33
C THR A 184 13.63 -5.92 -6.83
N ILE A 185 13.03 -7.03 -6.41
CA ILE A 185 12.88 -7.41 -5.00
C ILE A 185 13.77 -8.61 -4.74
N LEU A 186 14.74 -8.52 -3.81
CA LEU A 186 15.66 -9.62 -3.48
C LEU A 186 16.32 -10.26 -4.73
N LYS A 187 16.76 -9.42 -5.68
CA LYS A 187 17.34 -9.82 -6.98
C LYS A 187 16.38 -10.51 -7.96
N LYS A 188 15.08 -10.55 -7.66
CA LYS A 188 14.05 -11.06 -8.57
C LYS A 188 13.29 -9.89 -9.23
N PRO A 189 13.08 -9.93 -10.54
CA PRO A 189 12.24 -8.94 -11.21
C PRO A 189 10.77 -9.17 -10.80
N ALA A 190 10.15 -8.13 -10.28
CA ALA A 190 8.74 -8.05 -10.00
C ALA A 190 8.10 -7.01 -10.92
N LYS A 191 6.84 -7.24 -11.31
CA LYS A 191 6.03 -6.28 -12.04
C LYS A 191 5.03 -5.64 -11.10
N GLY A 192 4.79 -4.35 -11.29
CA GLY A 192 3.73 -3.62 -10.62
C GLY A 192 2.87 -2.85 -11.62
N ILE A 193 1.68 -2.49 -11.18
CA ILE A 193 0.75 -1.59 -11.84
C ILE A 193 0.73 -0.30 -11.03
N VAL A 194 0.72 0.83 -11.73
CA VAL A 194 0.50 2.15 -11.15
C VAL A 194 -0.72 2.77 -11.80
N VAL A 195 -1.58 3.38 -10.98
CA VAL A 195 -2.73 4.17 -11.40
C VAL A 195 -2.51 5.59 -10.93
N LEU A 196 -2.63 6.54 -11.86
CA LEU A 196 -2.47 7.97 -11.65
C LEU A 196 -3.82 8.68 -11.72
N ASN A 197 -3.90 9.86 -11.11
CA ASN A 197 -5.10 10.68 -11.13
C ASN A 197 -4.77 12.10 -11.62
N LYS A 198 -5.41 12.49 -12.74
CA LYS A 198 -5.13 13.75 -13.45
C LYS A 198 -5.33 15.01 -12.62
N ILE A 199 -6.14 14.96 -11.56
CA ILE A 199 -6.40 16.13 -10.68
C ILE A 199 -5.31 16.32 -9.61
N LEU A 200 -4.42 15.34 -9.44
CA LEU A 200 -3.38 15.34 -8.41
C LEU A 200 -2.06 15.91 -8.92
N ASP A 201 -1.37 16.65 -8.06
CA ASP A 201 0.02 17.06 -8.30
C ASP A 201 0.95 15.83 -8.41
N PRO A 202 1.90 15.80 -9.37
CA PRO A 202 2.82 14.67 -9.54
C PRO A 202 3.68 14.39 -8.31
N LYS A 203 3.85 15.34 -7.37
CA LYS A 203 4.58 15.12 -6.12
C LYS A 203 3.80 14.28 -5.09
N ILE A 204 2.52 13.99 -5.35
CA ILE A 204 1.71 13.05 -4.58
C ILE A 204 2.04 11.65 -5.09
N MET A 205 3.01 11.00 -4.47
CA MET A 205 3.44 9.63 -4.78
C MET A 205 3.81 8.89 -3.50
N PRO A 206 3.73 7.54 -3.46
CA PRO A 206 4.24 6.76 -2.33
C PRO A 206 5.78 6.77 -2.29
N GLU A 207 6.41 5.87 -1.52
CA GLU A 207 7.87 5.77 -1.48
C GLU A 207 8.48 5.39 -2.84
N GLU A 208 7.74 4.66 -3.67
CA GLU A 208 8.12 4.39 -5.06
C GLU A 208 8.04 5.68 -5.91
N LEU A 209 9.21 6.19 -6.30
CA LEU A 209 9.33 7.34 -7.18
C LEU A 209 9.15 6.92 -8.64
N PHE A 210 8.21 7.53 -9.36
CA PHE A 210 8.01 7.29 -10.79
C PHE A 210 8.55 8.46 -11.61
N SER A 211 9.66 8.24 -12.34
CA SER A 211 10.42 9.30 -13.02
C SER A 211 9.64 9.99 -14.15
N ASN A 212 8.70 9.30 -14.77
CA ASN A 212 7.93 9.74 -15.93
C ASN A 212 6.42 9.87 -15.65
N ALA A 213 6.01 9.93 -14.38
CA ALA A 213 4.61 10.17 -14.02
C ALA A 213 4.26 11.66 -14.13
N ALA A 214 3.30 11.98 -15.00
CA ALA A 214 2.83 13.35 -15.21
C ALA A 214 1.81 13.82 -14.15
N TYR A 215 1.23 12.88 -13.39
CA TYR A 215 0.16 13.11 -12.43
C TYR A 215 0.44 12.40 -11.11
N GLY A 216 -0.26 12.80 -10.05
CA GLY A 216 -0.15 12.12 -8.76
C GLY A 216 -0.65 10.67 -8.82
N VAL A 217 -0.06 9.82 -7.99
CA VAL A 217 -0.36 8.40 -7.90
C VAL A 217 -1.58 8.19 -7.00
N GLU A 218 -2.52 7.37 -7.44
CA GLU A 218 -3.66 6.98 -6.63
C GLU A 218 -3.46 5.58 -6.05
N VAL A 219 -2.91 4.67 -6.87
CA VAL A 219 -2.73 3.27 -6.50
C VAL A 219 -1.42 2.73 -7.07
N VAL A 220 -0.70 1.97 -6.24
CA VAL A 220 0.37 1.07 -6.69
C VAL A 220 0.00 -0.35 -6.28
N ARG A 221 0.05 -1.29 -7.21
CA ARG A 221 -0.19 -2.71 -6.96
C ARG A 221 0.99 -3.53 -7.43
N ASN A 222 1.46 -4.42 -6.59
CA ASN A 222 2.36 -5.50 -6.97
C ASN A 222 1.76 -6.82 -6.48
N LEU A 223 2.46 -7.94 -6.68
CA LEU A 223 1.95 -9.24 -6.27
C LEU A 223 1.76 -9.35 -4.75
N GLY A 224 2.69 -8.83 -3.96
CA GLY A 224 2.71 -8.96 -2.50
C GLY A 224 1.91 -7.90 -1.74
N SER A 225 1.74 -6.70 -2.32
CA SER A 225 1.08 -5.59 -1.66
C SER A 225 0.38 -4.61 -2.60
N THR A 226 -0.55 -3.85 -2.00
CA THR A 226 -1.30 -2.78 -2.64
C THR A 226 -1.21 -1.52 -1.78
N THR A 227 -0.75 -0.42 -2.38
CA THR A 227 -0.69 0.92 -1.79
C THR A 227 -1.77 1.79 -2.40
N VAL A 228 -2.56 2.46 -1.56
CA VAL A 228 -3.71 3.27 -1.97
C VAL A 228 -3.66 4.63 -1.30
N LEU A 229 -3.88 5.69 -2.07
CA LEU A 229 -4.05 7.05 -1.59
C LEU A 229 -5.37 7.18 -0.83
N LYS A 230 -5.32 7.68 0.40
CA LYS A 230 -6.47 7.83 1.30
C LYS A 230 -6.96 9.25 1.42
N SER A 231 -6.07 10.24 1.35
CA SER A 231 -6.45 11.65 1.45
C SER A 231 -5.40 12.57 0.85
N VAL A 232 -5.85 13.74 0.40
CA VAL A 232 -5.03 14.85 -0.08
C VAL A 232 -5.64 16.16 0.37
N VAL A 233 -4.81 17.01 0.99
CA VAL A 233 -5.17 18.37 1.41
C VAL A 233 -4.12 19.34 0.90
N TYR A 234 -4.56 20.38 0.18
CA TYR A 234 -3.70 21.47 -0.25
C TYR A 234 -3.76 22.61 0.78
N ILE A 235 -2.60 23.19 1.10
CA ILE A 235 -2.45 24.24 2.11
C ILE A 235 -1.74 25.43 1.49
N ASN A 236 -2.34 26.61 1.66
CA ASN A 236 -1.79 27.89 1.22
C ASN A 236 -0.95 28.59 2.30
#